data_AF-A0A817LWY5-F1
#
_entry.id   AF-A0A817LWY5-F1
#
_cell.length_a   1.000
_cell.length_b   1.000
_cell.length_c   1.000
_cell.angle_alpha   90.00
_cell.angle_beta   90.00
_cell.angle_gamma   90.00
#
_symmetry.space_group_name_H-M   'P 1'
#
loop_
_entity.id
_entity.type
_entity.pdbx_description
1 polymer ?
#
loop_
_entity_poly.entity_id
_entity_poly.type
_entity_poly.pdbx_seq_one_letter_code
_entity_poly.pdbx_strand_id
1 'polypeptide(L)'
;DQKKQYVLVPGGAGFIGSHCVIELITVGYTPIVVDNECNSSAECSKRVEQITGCQIIDYKIDCLDLENLRNIFKKYSIYAIINCAALKAVDESVQKPILYYKNNIGCLLNLLTCMEEINVKNFLFSSSATIYGIPKYLPLDEKHPYTIIAQPEWNIILLRYFNPVVANKTG
;
A
#
# COMPACT_ATOMS: atom_id res chain seq x y z
N ASP A 1 4.40 6.87 27.93
CA ASP A 1 4.75 7.40 26.59
C ASP A 1 4.80 6.29 25.55
N GLN A 2 3.72 6.10 24.79
CA GLN A 2 3.78 5.22 23.61
C GLN A 2 4.58 5.94 22.53
N LYS A 3 5.71 5.35 22.13
CA LYS A 3 6.54 5.84 21.03
C LYS A 3 5.68 5.84 19.76
N LYS A 4 5.52 7.00 19.10
CA LYS A 4 4.78 7.10 17.82
C LYS A 4 5.33 6.07 16.84
N GLN A 5 4.47 5.19 16.34
CA GLN A 5 4.82 4.17 15.36
C GLN A 5 4.50 4.69 13.96
N TYR A 6 5.52 4.82 13.12
CA TYR A 6 5.36 5.27 11.73
C TYR A 6 4.96 4.11 10.84
N VAL A 7 3.93 4.30 10.02
CA VAL A 7 3.48 3.31 9.04
C VAL A 7 3.59 3.91 7.65
N LEU A 8 4.40 3.31 6.78
CA LEU A 8 4.53 3.78 5.40
C LEU A 8 3.35 3.26 4.58
N VAL A 9 2.70 4.15 3.82
CA VAL A 9 1.55 3.83 2.97
C VAL A 9 1.82 4.28 1.53
N PRO A 10 2.56 3.48 0.74
CA PRO A 10 2.66 3.68 -0.70
C PRO A 10 1.26 3.61 -1.34
N GLY A 11 0.92 4.55 -2.21
CA GLY A 11 -0.43 4.67 -2.78
C GLY A 11 -1.46 5.24 -1.79
N GLY A 12 -0.99 5.91 -0.73
CA GLY A 12 -1.81 6.44 0.36
C GLY A 12 -2.75 7.57 -0.04
N ALA A 13 -2.51 8.25 -1.18
CA ALA A 13 -3.45 9.23 -1.72
C ALA A 13 -4.52 8.58 -2.61
N GLY A 14 -4.40 7.28 -2.90
CA GLY A 14 -5.39 6.51 -3.63
C GLY A 14 -6.66 6.20 -2.83
N PHE A 15 -7.65 5.61 -3.50
CA PHE A 15 -8.95 5.28 -2.91
C PHE A 15 -8.86 4.41 -1.63
N ILE A 16 -8.21 3.25 -1.69
CA ILE A 16 -8.08 2.37 -0.51
C ILE A 16 -7.05 2.95 0.47
N GLY A 17 -5.93 3.46 -0.05
CA GLY A 17 -4.84 4.01 0.75
C GLY A 17 -5.29 5.13 1.67
N SER A 18 -6.10 6.06 1.18
CA SER A 18 -6.57 7.20 1.98
C SER A 18 -7.47 6.77 3.14
N HIS A 19 -8.32 5.78 2.94
CA HIS A 19 -9.10 5.17 4.01
C HIS A 19 -8.22 4.46 5.04
N CYS A 20 -7.17 3.74 4.60
CA CYS A 20 -6.18 3.18 5.52
C CYS A 20 -5.46 4.26 6.34
N VAL A 21 -5.11 5.40 5.73
CA VAL A 21 -4.46 6.54 6.41
C VAL A 21 -5.38 7.10 7.49
N ILE A 22 -6.68 7.30 7.21
CA ILE A 22 -7.67 7.76 8.20
C ILE A 22 -7.73 6.80 9.39
N GLU A 23 -7.83 5.50 9.14
CA GLU A 23 -7.96 4.50 10.20
C GLU A 23 -6.68 4.42 11.05
N LEU A 24 -5.50 4.46 10.41
CA LEU A 24 -4.21 4.50 11.10
C LEU A 24 -4.12 5.69 12.06
N ILE A 25 -4.56 6.88 11.65
CA ILE A 25 -4.57 8.05 12.52
C ILE A 25 -5.54 7.84 13.70
N THR A 26 -6.72 7.30 13.42
CA THR A 26 -7.78 7.06 14.43
C THR A 26 -7.31 6.10 15.52
N VAL A 27 -6.55 5.07 15.16
CA VAL A 27 -5.97 4.11 16.12
C VAL A 27 -4.61 4.52 16.70
N GLY A 28 -4.13 5.73 16.39
CA GLY A 28 -2.96 6.35 17.03
C GLY A 28 -1.61 6.14 16.33
N TYR A 29 -1.58 5.58 15.12
CA TYR A 29 -0.37 5.49 14.29
C TYR A 29 -0.09 6.82 13.57
N THR A 30 1.15 6.99 13.12
CA THR A 30 1.53 8.13 12.27
C THR A 30 1.80 7.66 10.85
N PRO A 31 0.85 7.81 9.92
CA PRO A 31 1.07 7.40 8.53
C PRO A 31 2.05 8.32 7.81
N ILE A 32 2.84 7.72 6.92
CA ILE A 32 3.69 8.41 5.95
C ILE A 32 3.19 7.99 4.57
N VAL A 33 2.58 8.93 3.85
CA VAL A 33 2.07 8.70 2.49
C VAL A 33 3.20 8.86 1.50
N VAL A 34 3.28 7.93 0.54
CA VAL A 34 4.14 8.02 -0.63
C VAL A 34 3.27 7.78 -1.87
N ASP A 35 3.15 8.76 -2.75
CA ASP A 35 2.30 8.66 -3.93
C ASP A 35 2.86 9.50 -5.09
N ASN A 36 2.84 8.98 -6.32
CA ASN A 36 3.27 9.73 -7.50
C ASN A 36 2.13 10.48 -8.18
N GLU A 37 0.91 10.37 -7.66
CA GLU A 37 -0.32 10.98 -8.18
C GLU A 37 -0.70 10.55 -9.60
N CYS A 38 -0.20 9.39 -10.07
CA CYS A 38 -0.56 8.90 -11.41
C CYS A 38 -2.06 8.58 -11.57
N ASN A 39 -2.74 8.28 -10.45
CA ASN A 39 -4.17 7.97 -10.40
C ASN A 39 -4.82 8.43 -9.08
N SER A 40 -4.29 9.50 -8.51
CA SER A 40 -4.77 10.12 -7.27
C SER A 40 -4.68 11.65 -7.38
N SER A 41 -5.08 12.37 -6.33
CA SER A 41 -5.06 13.84 -6.31
C SER A 41 -4.50 14.33 -4.97
N ALA A 42 -3.69 15.39 -5.00
CA ALA A 42 -3.21 16.10 -3.81
C ALA A 42 -4.35 16.61 -2.90
N GLU A 43 -5.56 16.74 -3.44
CA GLU A 43 -6.75 17.07 -2.65
C GLU A 43 -7.11 15.96 -1.64
N CYS A 44 -6.76 14.71 -1.95
CA CYS A 44 -7.04 13.56 -1.09
C CYS A 44 -6.39 13.71 0.29
N SER A 45 -5.09 14.03 0.33
CA SER A 45 -4.36 14.25 1.58
C SER A 45 -4.99 15.39 2.39
N LYS A 46 -5.36 16.50 1.74
CA LYS A 46 -6.07 17.62 2.42
C LYS A 46 -7.40 17.19 3.03
N ARG A 47 -8.19 16.39 2.32
CA ARG A 47 -9.46 15.87 2.83
C ARG A 47 -9.25 14.93 4.02
N VAL A 48 -8.22 14.09 3.97
CA VAL A 48 -7.86 13.24 5.12
C VAL A 48 -7.45 14.10 6.32
N GLU A 49 -6.67 15.17 6.13
CA GLU A 49 -6.34 16.11 7.21
C GLU A 49 -7.58 16.78 7.80
N GLN A 50 -8.55 17.19 6.95
CA GLN A 50 -9.82 17.75 7.39
C GLN A 50 -10.66 16.76 8.21
N ILE A 51 -10.74 15.50 7.77
CA ILE A 51 -11.52 14.44 8.43
C ILE A 51 -10.91 14.07 9.79
N THR A 52 -9.58 13.98 9.85
CA THR A 52 -8.86 13.49 11.03
C THR A 52 -8.43 14.60 11.99
N GLY A 53 -8.44 15.86 11.55
CA GLY A 53 -7.88 16.99 12.28
C GLY A 53 -6.35 16.92 12.47
N CYS A 54 -5.67 16.01 11.77
CA CYS A 54 -4.24 15.74 11.92
C CYS A 54 -3.50 16.04 10.61
N GLN A 55 -2.32 16.65 10.71
CA GLN A 55 -1.47 16.82 9.53
C GLN A 55 -0.85 15.49 9.10
N ILE A 56 -0.77 15.28 7.77
CA ILE A 56 -0.23 14.06 7.18
C ILE A 56 1.19 14.33 6.68
N ILE A 57 2.07 13.33 6.86
CA ILE A 57 3.38 13.33 6.23
C ILE A 57 3.19 12.78 4.81
N ASP A 58 3.22 13.64 3.81
CA ASP A 58 2.96 13.28 2.42
C ASP A 58 4.19 13.54 1.54
N TYR A 59 4.63 12.49 0.83
CA TYR A 59 5.75 12.51 -0.10
C TYR A 59 5.26 12.23 -1.52
N LYS A 60 5.31 13.26 -2.36
CA LYS A 60 5.06 13.13 -3.79
C LYS A 60 6.29 12.56 -4.51
N ILE A 61 6.48 11.24 -4.43
CA ILE A 61 7.56 10.52 -5.09
C ILE A 61 7.06 9.22 -5.72
N ASP A 62 7.77 8.74 -6.73
CA ASP A 62 7.55 7.41 -7.29
C ASP A 62 8.30 6.36 -6.47
N CYS A 63 7.66 5.23 -6.16
CA CYS A 63 8.33 4.12 -5.48
C CYS A 63 9.40 3.46 -6.37
N LEU A 64 9.40 3.72 -7.68
CA LEU A 64 10.50 3.37 -8.59
C LEU A 64 11.77 4.18 -8.34
N ASP A 65 11.66 5.34 -7.68
CA ASP A 65 12.82 6.13 -7.24
C ASP A 65 13.37 5.59 -5.93
N LEU A 66 14.25 4.60 -6.07
CA LEU A 66 14.85 3.91 -4.93
C LEU A 66 15.64 4.84 -4.01
N GLU A 67 16.30 5.87 -4.52
CA GLU A 67 17.11 6.78 -3.71
C GLU A 67 16.23 7.66 -2.82
N ASN A 68 15.17 8.25 -3.39
CA ASN A 68 14.21 9.02 -2.61
C ASN A 68 13.46 8.14 -1.61
N LEU A 69 13.10 6.92 -2.00
CA LEU A 69 12.49 5.95 -1.09
C LEU A 69 13.42 5.62 0.09
N ARG A 70 14.70 5.33 -0.16
CA ARG A 70 15.71 5.11 0.89
C ARG A 70 15.84 6.30 1.83
N ASN A 71 15.78 7.53 1.32
CA ASN A 71 15.86 8.73 2.14
C ASN A 71 14.69 8.82 3.14
N ILE A 72 13.48 8.40 2.75
CA ILE A 72 12.33 8.31 3.65
C ILE A 72 12.57 7.25 4.73
N PHE A 73 13.02 6.05 4.34
CA PHE A 73 13.30 4.95 5.27
C PHE A 73 14.39 5.31 6.30
N LYS A 74 15.39 6.12 5.91
CA LYS A 74 16.43 6.62 6.83
C LYS A 74 15.91 7.71 7.76
N LYS A 75 14.94 8.51 7.32
CA LYS A 75 14.40 9.66 8.08
C LYS A 75 13.45 9.23 9.20
N TYR A 76 12.73 8.12 9.02
CA TYR A 76 11.70 7.67 9.96
C TYR A 76 11.97 6.26 10.46
N SER A 77 11.70 6.01 11.74
CA SER A 77 11.69 4.65 12.29
C SER A 77 10.38 3.96 11.90
N ILE A 78 10.37 3.41 10.69
CA ILE A 78 9.19 2.74 10.11
C ILE A 78 8.94 1.43 10.87
N TYR A 79 7.70 1.25 11.34
CA TYR A 79 7.26 0.05 12.04
C TYR A 79 6.71 -1.01 11.08
N ALA A 80 5.93 -0.57 10.09
CA ALA A 80 5.27 -1.44 9.11
C ALA A 80 5.00 -0.68 7.80
N ILE A 81 4.70 -1.44 6.75
CA ILE A 81 4.29 -0.92 5.45
C ILE A 81 2.94 -1.50 5.06
N ILE A 82 2.04 -0.65 4.57
CA ILE A 82 0.78 -1.01 3.93
C ILE A 82 0.87 -0.59 2.47
N ASN A 83 1.25 -1.52 1.58
CA ASN A 83 1.44 -1.23 0.17
C ASN A 83 0.10 -1.23 -0.58
N CYS A 84 -0.37 -0.03 -0.95
CA CYS A 84 -1.53 0.21 -1.80
C CYS A 84 -1.14 0.75 -3.19
N ALA A 85 0.16 0.92 -3.49
CA ALA A 85 0.65 1.44 -4.76
C ALA A 85 0.62 0.35 -5.83
N ALA A 86 -0.35 0.42 -6.74
CA ALA A 86 -0.42 -0.42 -7.91
C ALA A 86 -1.28 0.21 -9.02
N LEU A 87 -0.86 -0.01 -10.28
CA LEU A 87 -1.76 0.10 -11.42
C LEU A 87 -2.74 -1.08 -11.36
N LYS A 88 -4.03 -0.78 -11.49
CA LYS A 88 -5.12 -1.72 -11.17
C LYS A 88 -6.15 -1.95 -12.27
N ALA A 89 -6.03 -1.29 -13.42
CA ALA A 89 -6.99 -1.45 -14.52
C ALA A 89 -6.67 -2.70 -15.35
N VAL A 90 -7.58 -3.68 -15.32
CA VAL A 90 -7.39 -4.98 -16.02
C VAL A 90 -7.24 -4.77 -17.52
N ASP A 91 -8.14 -4.01 -18.15
CA ASP A 91 -8.15 -3.80 -19.60
C ASP A 91 -6.88 -3.11 -20.10
N GLU A 92 -6.38 -2.12 -19.35
CA GLU A 92 -5.13 -1.46 -19.70
C GLU A 92 -3.91 -2.38 -19.49
N SER A 93 -3.93 -3.24 -18.47
CA SER A 93 -2.84 -4.18 -18.21
C SER A 93 -2.61 -5.16 -19.35
N VAL A 94 -3.68 -5.57 -20.04
CA VAL A 94 -3.61 -6.43 -21.23
C VAL A 94 -2.96 -5.69 -22.40
N GLN A 95 -3.27 -4.40 -22.55
CA GLN A 95 -2.73 -3.57 -23.62
C GLN A 95 -1.28 -3.09 -23.35
N LYS A 96 -0.93 -2.87 -22.07
CA LYS A 96 0.36 -2.29 -21.64
C LYS A 96 1.03 -3.14 -20.55
N PRO A 97 1.31 -4.44 -20.80
CA PRO A 97 1.80 -5.34 -19.76
C PRO A 97 3.14 -4.91 -19.15
N ILE A 98 4.08 -4.43 -19.98
CA ILE A 98 5.41 -4.01 -19.51
C ILE A 98 5.33 -2.83 -18.53
N LEU A 99 4.39 -1.89 -18.76
CA LEU A 99 4.16 -0.77 -17.85
C LEU A 99 3.68 -1.28 -16.48
N TYR A 100 2.72 -2.20 -16.47
CA TYR A 100 2.17 -2.79 -15.25
C TYR A 100 3.20 -3.61 -14.48
N TYR A 101 4.02 -4.41 -15.16
CA TYR A 101 5.11 -5.15 -14.51
C TYR A 101 6.17 -4.20 -13.94
N LYS A 102 6.62 -3.22 -14.74
CA LYS A 102 7.62 -2.25 -14.28
C LYS A 102 7.14 -1.50 -13.05
N ASN A 103 5.90 -1.02 -13.04
CA ASN A 103 5.33 -0.31 -11.91
C ASN A 103 5.10 -1.25 -10.71
N ASN A 104 4.27 -2.27 -10.86
CA ASN A 104 3.79 -3.04 -9.71
C ASN A 104 4.88 -3.90 -9.08
N ILE A 105 5.72 -4.54 -9.91
CA ILE A 105 6.83 -5.36 -9.42
C ILE A 105 8.03 -4.49 -9.04
N GLY A 106 8.37 -3.48 -9.84
CA GLY A 106 9.48 -2.58 -9.53
C GLY A 106 9.28 -1.84 -8.20
N CYS A 107 8.10 -1.26 -7.97
CA CYS A 107 7.78 -0.60 -6.71
C CYS A 107 7.84 -1.58 -5.52
N LEU A 108 7.29 -2.80 -5.69
CA LEU A 108 7.35 -3.82 -4.64
C LEU A 108 8.80 -4.21 -4.31
N LEU A 109 9.64 -4.44 -5.31
CA LEU A 109 11.05 -4.80 -5.12
C LEU A 109 11.83 -3.69 -4.42
N ASN A 110 11.61 -2.43 -4.80
CA ASN A 110 12.25 -1.29 -4.15
C ASN A 110 11.82 -1.17 -2.68
N LEU A 111 10.52 -1.34 -2.38
CA LEU A 111 10.01 -1.33 -1.00
C LEU A 111 10.66 -2.44 -0.16
N LEU A 112 10.67 -3.67 -0.66
CA LEU A 112 11.27 -4.82 0.03
C LEU A 112 12.79 -4.64 0.24
N THR A 113 13.48 -4.06 -0.75
CA THR A 113 14.91 -3.73 -0.65
C THR A 113 15.17 -2.75 0.49
N CYS A 114 14.40 -1.65 0.55
CA CYS A 114 14.51 -0.68 1.64
C CYS A 114 14.15 -1.29 3.00
N MET A 115 13.14 -2.16 3.06
CA MET A 115 12.74 -2.87 4.28
C MET A 115 13.87 -3.75 4.83
N GLU A 116 14.53 -4.50 3.95
CA GLU A 116 15.66 -5.37 4.31
C GLU A 116 16.84 -4.56 4.84
N GLU A 117 17.18 -3.44 4.18
CA GLU A 117 18.28 -2.55 4.58
C GLU A 117 18.14 -1.99 6.01
N ILE A 118 16.90 -1.78 6.48
CA ILE A 118 16.62 -1.26 7.84
C ILE A 118 16.00 -2.31 8.78
N ASN A 119 15.97 -3.58 8.36
CA ASN A 119 15.45 -4.71 9.13
C ASN A 119 13.98 -4.53 9.60
N VAL A 120 13.13 -3.92 8.77
CA VAL A 120 11.68 -3.83 9.00
C VAL A 120 11.01 -5.02 8.31
N LYS A 121 10.20 -5.78 9.07
CA LYS A 121 9.66 -7.08 8.60
C LYS A 121 8.14 -7.18 8.61
N ASN A 122 7.44 -6.10 8.97
CA ASN A 122 5.98 -6.06 8.98
C ASN A 122 5.49 -5.49 7.64
N PHE A 123 4.93 -6.36 6.78
CA PHE A 123 4.49 -5.99 5.44
C PHE A 123 3.03 -6.40 5.21
N LEU A 124 2.20 -5.46 4.82
CA LEU A 124 0.85 -5.70 4.35
C LEU A 124 0.78 -5.34 2.86
N PHE A 125 0.35 -6.31 2.05
CA PHE A 125 0.20 -6.14 0.61
C PHE A 125 -1.27 -6.14 0.21
N SER A 126 -1.69 -5.09 -0.49
CA SER A 126 -2.98 -5.01 -1.16
C SER A 126 -3.01 -5.93 -2.40
N SER A 127 -3.47 -7.16 -2.21
CA SER A 127 -3.70 -8.13 -3.29
C SER A 127 -5.14 -8.05 -3.82
N SER A 128 -5.49 -8.91 -4.78
CA SER A 128 -6.81 -8.95 -5.40
C SER A 128 -7.31 -10.37 -5.57
N ALA A 129 -8.63 -10.57 -5.50
CA ALA A 129 -9.28 -11.84 -5.83
C ALA A 129 -9.05 -12.27 -7.29
N THR A 130 -8.58 -11.37 -8.18
CA THR A 130 -8.21 -11.74 -9.55
C THR A 130 -7.12 -12.79 -9.63
N ILE A 131 -6.32 -12.98 -8.58
CA ILE A 131 -5.31 -14.05 -8.54
C ILE A 131 -5.92 -15.45 -8.64
N TYR A 132 -7.21 -15.61 -8.31
CA TYR A 132 -7.90 -16.89 -8.42
C TYR A 132 -8.29 -17.25 -9.87
N GLY A 133 -8.14 -16.32 -10.82
CA GLY A 133 -8.49 -16.53 -12.22
C GLY A 133 -9.97 -16.86 -12.39
N ILE A 134 -10.27 -17.89 -13.20
CA ILE A 134 -11.63 -18.46 -13.29
C ILE A 134 -11.85 -19.33 -12.05
N PRO A 135 -12.78 -18.98 -11.13
CA PRO A 135 -13.00 -19.74 -9.91
C PRO A 135 -13.33 -21.21 -10.19
N LYS A 136 -12.65 -22.14 -9.50
CA LYS A 136 -12.96 -23.58 -9.61
C LYS A 136 -14.21 -23.97 -8.79
N TYR A 137 -14.51 -23.23 -7.72
CA TYR A 137 -15.69 -23.40 -6.89
C TYR A 137 -16.06 -22.09 -6.17
N LEU A 138 -17.25 -22.06 -5.57
CA LEU A 138 -17.76 -20.97 -4.74
C LEU A 138 -18.30 -21.51 -3.40
N PRO A 139 -18.19 -20.76 -2.28
CA PRO A 139 -17.49 -19.49 -2.15
C PRO A 139 -15.97 -19.64 -2.29
N LEU A 140 -15.29 -18.58 -2.72
CA LEU A 140 -13.83 -18.54 -2.75
C LEU A 140 -13.29 -18.49 -1.31
N ASP A 141 -12.40 -19.41 -0.97
CA ASP A 141 -11.66 -19.40 0.29
C ASP A 141 -10.14 -19.43 0.03
N GLU A 142 -9.34 -19.21 1.06
CA GLU A 142 -7.88 -19.17 0.96
C GLU A 142 -7.25 -20.53 0.62
N LYS A 143 -8.02 -21.62 0.67
CA LYS A 143 -7.58 -22.97 0.29
C LYS A 143 -7.51 -23.16 -1.23
N HIS A 144 -8.04 -22.23 -2.03
CA HIS A 144 -7.88 -22.25 -3.47
C HIS A 144 -6.38 -22.27 -3.82
N PRO A 145 -5.92 -23.13 -4.76
CA PRO A 145 -4.51 -23.45 -4.95
C PRO A 145 -3.67 -22.22 -5.32
N TYR A 146 -2.99 -21.65 -4.33
CA TYR A 146 -1.94 -20.65 -4.50
C TYR A 146 -1.09 -20.59 -3.23
N THR A 147 0.23 -20.81 -3.34
CA THR A 147 1.15 -20.82 -2.20
C THR A 147 2.08 -19.62 -2.27
N ILE A 148 2.20 -18.89 -1.17
CA ILE A 148 3.20 -17.83 -1.01
C ILE A 148 4.05 -18.22 0.20
N ILE A 149 5.37 -18.27 0.00
CA ILE A 149 6.35 -18.64 1.02
C ILE A 149 7.18 -17.40 1.32
N ALA A 150 7.23 -17.01 2.59
CA ALA A 150 8.13 -15.98 3.10
C ALA A 150 9.09 -16.61 4.12
N GLN A 151 10.23 -15.98 4.36
CA GLN A 151 11.13 -16.42 5.42
C GLN A 151 10.43 -16.22 6.80
N PRO A 152 10.62 -17.11 7.79
CA PRO A 152 9.85 -17.11 9.05
C PRO A 152 9.86 -15.80 9.85
N GLU A 153 10.90 -14.99 9.70
CA GLU A 153 11.07 -13.70 10.34
C GLU A 153 10.20 -12.58 9.75
N TRP A 154 9.64 -12.77 8.56
CA TRP A 154 8.78 -11.80 7.89
C TRP A 154 7.32 -12.00 8.31
N ASN A 155 6.72 -10.92 8.83
CA ASN A 155 5.29 -10.88 9.10
C ASN A 155 4.58 -10.30 7.87
N ILE A 156 4.11 -11.18 6.97
CA ILE A 156 3.43 -10.79 5.74
C ILE A 156 1.94 -11.05 5.83
N ILE A 157 1.13 -10.01 5.61
CA ILE A 157 -0.32 -10.11 5.46
C ILE A 157 -0.69 -9.78 4.01
N LEU A 158 -1.42 -10.67 3.35
CA LEU A 158 -1.90 -10.48 1.99
C LEU A 158 -3.42 -10.33 2.01
N LEU A 159 -3.89 -9.09 1.83
CA LEU A 159 -5.33 -8.83 1.77
C LEU A 159 -5.80 -8.98 0.32
N ARG A 160 -6.56 -10.04 0.02
CA ARG A 160 -7.11 -10.30 -1.32
C ARG A 160 -8.47 -9.59 -1.44
N TYR A 161 -8.45 -8.33 -1.87
CA TYR A 161 -9.69 -7.56 -2.02
C TYR A 161 -10.55 -8.15 -3.14
N PHE A 162 -11.87 -8.19 -2.92
CA PHE A 162 -12.85 -8.44 -3.97
C PHE A 162 -13.07 -7.11 -4.73
N ASN A 163 -14.28 -6.56 -4.74
CA ASN A 163 -14.57 -5.27 -5.34
C ASN A 163 -14.93 -4.27 -4.22
N PRO A 164 -13.99 -3.43 -3.75
CA PRO A 164 -14.30 -2.44 -2.73
C PRO A 164 -15.24 -1.37 -3.32
N VAL A 165 -16.42 -1.21 -2.72
CA VAL A 165 -17.42 -0.19 -3.08
C VAL A 165 -17.85 0.53 -1.80
N VAL A 166 -17.21 1.65 -1.47
CA VAL A 166 -17.55 2.48 -0.28
C VAL A 166 -17.06 3.92 -0.50
N ALA A 167 -17.73 4.92 0.07
CA ALA A 167 -17.16 6.25 0.30
C ALA A 167 -17.21 6.56 1.80
N ASN A 168 -16.36 7.46 2.29
CA ASN A 168 -16.44 7.89 3.70
C ASN A 168 -17.84 8.46 3.98
N LYS A 169 -18.38 8.20 5.18
CA LYS A 169 -19.69 8.70 5.64
C LYS A 169 -19.76 10.22 5.68
N THR A 170 -18.63 10.91 5.71
CA THR A 170 -18.53 12.39 5.68
C THR A 170 -18.39 12.96 4.26
N GLY A 171 -18.59 12.13 3.22
CA GLY A 171 -18.55 12.54 1.81
C GLY A 171 -19.68 13.48 1.43
#